data_AF-A0A9X9NV28-F1
#
_entry.id   AF-A0A9X9NV28-F1
#
_cell.length_a   1.000
_cell.length_b   1.000
_cell.length_c   1.000
_cell.angle_alpha   90.00
_cell.angle_beta   90.00
_cell.angle_gamma   90.00
#
_symmetry.space_group_name_H-M   'P 1'
#
loop_
_entity.id
_entity.type
_entity.pdbx_description
1 polymer ?
#
loop_
_entity_poly.entity_id
_entity_poly.type
_entity_poly.pdbx_seq_one_letter_code
_entity_poly.pdbx_strand_id
1 'polypeptide(L)' 'MLEALVCPLTHTTLRYDAAAQELVSEAAGLAFPIRSGIPIMLVSEARRIRD' A
#
# COMPACT_ATOMS: atom_id res chain seq x y z
N MET A 1 18.21 11.08 1.30
CA MET A 1 17.59 10.33 0.19
C MET A 1 16.26 9.82 0.71
N LEU A 2 15.13 10.27 0.15
CA LEU A 2 13.82 9.71 0.50
C LEU A 2 13.56 8.57 -0.50
N GLU A 3 13.71 7.34 -0.05
CA GLU A 3 13.38 6.17 -0.87
C GLU A 3 11.86 6.15 -1.06
N ALA A 4 11.39 6.14 -2.30
CA ALA A 4 9.97 6.07 -2.59
C ALA A 4 9.41 4.77 -2.01
N LEU A 5 8.27 4.85 -1.32
CA LEU A 5 7.55 3.66 -0.87
C LEU A 5 7.10 2.85 -2.10
N VAL A 6 7.66 1.65 -2.25
CA VAL A 6 7.38 0.73 -3.36
C VAL A 6 6.55 -0.46 -2.89
N CYS A 7 5.68 -0.95 -3.77
CA CYS A 7 4.86 -2.13 -3.54
C CYS A 7 5.75 -3.39 -3.44
N PRO A 8 5.53 -4.30 -2.47
CA PRO A 8 6.38 -5.47 -2.27
C PRO A 8 6.16 -6.56 -3.33
N LEU A 9 5.12 -6.42 -4.17
CA LEU A 9 4.79 -7.39 -5.22
C LEU A 9 5.20 -6.91 -6.61
N THR A 10 4.94 -5.64 -6.92
CA THR A 10 5.13 -5.09 -8.26
C THR A 10 6.37 -4.23 -8.37
N HIS A 11 6.98 -3.86 -7.24
CA HIS A 11 8.10 -2.91 -7.14
C HIS A 11 7.80 -1.54 -7.78
N THR A 12 6.53 -1.21 -7.98
CA THR A 12 6.07 0.10 -8.44
C THR A 12 5.74 1.00 -7.27
N THR A 13 5.69 2.31 -7.49
CA THR A 13 5.36 3.30 -6.45
C THR A 13 3.98 3.06 -5.85
N LEU A 14 3.85 3.33 -4.54
CA LEU A 14 2.58 3.32 -3.82
C LEU A 14 2.00 4.75 -3.73
N ARG A 15 0.69 4.86 -3.89
CA ARG A 15 -0.04 6.11 -3.59
C ARG A 15 -0.46 6.09 -2.13
N TYR A 16 -0.11 7.13 -1.38
CA TYR A 16 -0.63 7.29 -0.03
C TYR A 16 -2.07 7.83 -0.06
N ASP A 17 -2.97 7.16 0.67
CA ASP A 17 -4.34 7.58 0.91
C ASP A 17 -4.49 8.03 2.37
N ALA A 18 -4.43 9.33 2.60
CA ALA A 18 -4.49 9.89 3.95
C ALA A 18 -5.87 9.71 4.60
N ALA A 19 -6.94 9.69 3.80
CA ALA A 19 -8.30 9.54 4.31
C ALA A 19 -8.55 8.09 4.78
N ALA A 20 -8.05 7.11 4.04
CA ALA A 20 -8.16 5.70 4.40
C ALA A 20 -7.04 5.20 5.34
N GLN A 21 -5.97 5.97 5.52
CA GLN A 21 -4.73 5.52 6.19
C GLN A 21 -4.16 4.26 5.52
N GLU A 22 -3.99 4.30 4.19
CA GLU A 22 -3.54 3.17 3.38
C GLU A 22 -2.45 3.56 2.39
N LEU A 23 -1.63 2.58 1.98
CA LEU A 23 -0.75 2.66 0.83
C LEU A 23 -1.36 1.82 -0.31
N VAL A 24 -1.71 2.47 -1.41
CA VAL A 24 -2.42 1.87 -2.53
C VAL A 24 -1.47 1.50 -3.65
N SER A 25 -1.50 0.24 -4.07
CA SER A 25 -0.87 -0.25 -5.29
C SER A 25 -1.94 -0.48 -6.35
N GLU A 26 -2.04 0.44 -7.31
CA GLU A 26 -2.95 0.27 -8.44
C GLU A 26 -2.52 -0.87 -9.37
N ALA A 27 -1.22 -1.14 -9.47
CA ALA A 27 -0.69 -2.23 -10.27
C ALA A 27 -1.06 -3.61 -9.67
N ALA A 28 -1.01 -3.73 -8.34
CA ALA A 28 -1.39 -4.96 -7.65
C ALA A 28 -2.91 -5.09 -7.41
N GLY A 29 -3.66 -3.98 -7.52
CA GLY A 29 -5.08 -3.95 -7.13
C GLY A 29 -5.29 -4.10 -5.62
N LEU A 30 -4.30 -3.68 -4.82
CA LEU A 30 -4.28 -3.85 -3.36
C LEU A 30 -4.05 -2.52 -2.64
N ALA A 31 -4.63 -2.40 -1.45
CA ALA A 31 -4.36 -1.35 -0.48
C ALA A 31 -3.81 -1.96 0.83
N PHE A 32 -2.65 -1.48 1.25
CA PHE A 32 -1.96 -1.92 2.47
C PHE A 32 -2.29 -0.95 3.61
N PRO A 33 -2.83 -1.42 4.75
CA PRO A 33 -3.23 -0.54 5.83
C PRO A 33 -2.04 0.03 6.60
N ILE A 34 -2.19 1.23 7.14
CA ILE A 34 -1.27 1.85 8.09
C ILE A 34 -1.92 1.78 9.47
N ARG A 35 -1.25 1.11 10.42
CA ARG A 35 -1.74 0.98 11.80
C ARG A 35 -0.73 1.61 12.74
N SER A 36 -1.17 2.58 13.54
CA SER A 36 -0.29 3.33 14.45
C SER A 36 0.92 3.98 13.75
N GLY A 37 0.73 4.46 12.52
CA GLY A 37 1.79 5.04 11.69
C GLY A 37 2.73 4.04 11.02
N ILE A 38 2.53 2.73 11.22
CA ILE A 38 3.35 1.67 10.62
C ILE A 38 2.60 1.05 9.43
N PRO A 39 3.17 1.09 8.20
CA PRO A 39 2.60 0.38 7.06
C PRO A 39 2.69 -1.14 7.23
N ILE A 40 1.56 -1.84 7.05
CA ILE A 40 1.48 -3.29 7.10
C ILE A 40 1.55 -3.83 5.67
N MET A 41 2.76 -4.16 5.22
CA MET A 41 3.06 -4.57 3.84
C MET A 41 2.87 -6.08 3.61
N LEU A 42 1.79 -6.65 4.16
CA LEU A 42 1.46 -8.07 4.04
C LEU A 42 0.24 -8.24 3.12
N VAL A 43 0.34 -9.15 2.14
CA VAL A 43 -0.75 -9.41 1.18
C VAL A 43 -2.01 -9.94 1.89
N SER A 44 -1.85 -10.73 2.95
CA SER A 44 -2.96 -11.26 3.75
C SER A 44 -3.76 -10.18 4.49
N GLU A 45 -3.12 -9.04 4.77
CA GLU A 45 -3.75 -7.88 5.44
C GLU A 45 -4.21 -6.83 4.42
N ALA A 46 -3.88 -7.00 3.14
CA ALA A 46 -4.18 -6.03 2.10
C ALA A 46 -5.65 -6.15 1.66
N ARG A 47 -6.29 -5.00 1.47
CA ARG A 47 -7.65 -4.90 0.95
C ARG A 47 -7.62 -4.87 -0.57
N ARG A 48 -8.48 -5.63 -1.24
CA ARG A 48 -8.66 -5.52 -2.70
C ARG A 48 -9.38 -4.22 -3.04
N ILE A 49 -8.90 -3.53 -4.08
CA ILE A 49 -9.51 -2.28 -4.59
C ILE A 49 -10.13 -2.44 -5.99
N ARG A 50 -10.00 -3.62 -6.59
CA ARG A 50 -10.66 -4.02 -7.83
C ARG A 50 -11.25 -5.41 -7.63
N ASP A 51 -12.38 -5.67 -8.29
CA ASP A 51 -13.07 -6.97 -8.32
C ASP A 51 -12.39 -7.94 -9.29
#